data_AF-A0A914N8X9-F1
#
_entry.id   AF-A0A914N8X9-F1
#
_cell.length_a   1.000
_cell.length_b   1.000
_cell.length_c   1.000
_cell.angle_alpha   90.00
_cell.angle_beta   90.00
_cell.angle_gamma   90.00
#
_symmetry.space_group_name_H-M   'P 1'
#
loop_
_entity.id
_entity.type
_entity.pdbx_description
1 polymer ?
#
loop_
_entity_poly.entity_id
_entity_poly.type
_entity_poly.pdbx_seq_one_letter_code
_entity_poly.pdbx_strand_id
1 'polypeptide(L)'
;MTIYGPNSTTFGHKTETDKSNINLEKICHADGSILLYCEVEFVPHNIKCENNQISIYQIEKRNLLEDLFLDRTLSDFVIKIGDEKINVHRCILAQNSNVFLTMFKQKDMIEAKNGELEILDSSPECFKAMIEYFYLGQINSSNLLENNIDELYALANKYEVYSLMYKCENIMASNIGRINKNKIPYMLK
;
A
#
# COMPACT_ATOMS: atom_id res chain seq x y z
N MET A 1 2.42 34.89 -17.66
CA MET A 1 3.47 33.99 -18.18
C MET A 1 2.87 32.60 -18.22
N THR A 2 2.71 31.99 -19.40
CA THR A 2 2.08 30.68 -19.56
C THR A 2 3.14 29.70 -20.03
N ILE A 3 3.41 28.66 -19.24
CA ILE A 3 4.32 27.56 -19.61
C ILE A 3 3.44 26.38 -20.05
N TYR A 4 3.59 25.96 -21.30
CA TYR A 4 2.82 24.85 -21.86
C TYR A 4 3.58 23.52 -21.75
N GLY A 5 2.87 22.47 -21.36
CA GLY A 5 3.28 21.07 -21.50
C GLY A 5 2.21 20.29 -22.27
N PRO A 6 2.55 19.17 -22.93
CA PRO A 6 1.70 18.53 -23.94
C PRO A 6 0.34 17.98 -23.45
N ASN A 7 0.04 18.02 -22.15
CA ASN A 7 -1.24 17.63 -21.55
C ASN A 7 -1.77 18.66 -20.53
N SER A 8 -1.49 19.96 -20.71
CA SER A 8 -1.90 20.99 -19.74
C SER A 8 -3.38 21.36 -19.87
N THR A 9 -4.19 21.05 -18.85
CA THR A 9 -5.50 21.68 -18.61
C THR A 9 -5.33 22.93 -17.76
N THR A 10 -5.79 24.08 -18.27
CA THR A 10 -5.76 25.34 -17.52
C THR A 10 -7.03 25.49 -16.68
N PHE A 11 -6.87 25.70 -15.38
CA PHE A 11 -7.96 26.10 -14.49
C PHE A 11 -7.86 27.61 -14.23
N GLY A 12 -8.95 28.31 -14.48
CA GLY A 12 -9.06 29.74 -14.23
C GLY A 12 -10.52 30.17 -14.30
N HIS A 13 -10.91 31.13 -13.47
CA HIS A 13 -12.25 31.70 -13.53
C HIS A 13 -12.29 32.71 -14.68
N LYS A 14 -13.01 32.40 -15.77
CA LYS A 14 -13.35 33.39 -16.80
C LYS A 14 -14.61 34.10 -16.34
N THR A 15 -14.48 35.02 -15.38
CA THR A 15 -15.49 36.07 -15.31
C THR A 15 -15.28 36.93 -16.54
N GLU A 16 -16.32 37.03 -17.38
CA GLU A 16 -16.53 38.22 -18.18
C GLU A 16 -16.69 39.35 -17.17
N THR A 17 -15.57 39.92 -16.72
CA THR A 17 -15.60 41.21 -16.07
C THR A 17 -15.95 42.18 -17.18
N ASP A 18 -17.23 42.57 -17.20
CA ASP A 18 -17.59 43.92 -17.59
C ASP A 18 -16.51 44.88 -17.07
N LYS A 19 -16.19 45.90 -17.88
CA LYS A 19 -15.18 46.94 -17.63
C LYS A 19 -15.47 47.75 -16.35
N SER A 20 -15.56 47.13 -15.19
CA SER A 20 -15.85 47.74 -13.90
C SER A 20 -14.69 47.47 -12.94
N ASN A 21 -13.75 48.40 -12.97
CA ASN A 21 -13.00 48.91 -11.82
C ASN A 21 -12.22 47.90 -10.96
N ILE A 22 -11.20 47.28 -11.55
CA ILE A 22 -10.03 46.87 -10.76
C ILE A 22 -9.17 48.13 -10.57
N ASN A 23 -9.13 48.68 -9.36
CA ASN A 23 -8.33 49.88 -9.07
C ASN A 23 -6.83 49.51 -9.04
N LEU A 24 -6.17 49.72 -10.17
CA LEU A 24 -4.75 49.40 -10.39
C LEU A 24 -3.80 50.17 -9.44
N GLU A 25 -4.20 51.35 -8.92
CA GLU A 25 -3.38 52.13 -7.98
C GLU A 25 -3.21 51.42 -6.62
N LYS A 26 -4.10 50.47 -6.28
CA LYS A 26 -4.02 49.71 -5.02
C LYS A 26 -3.23 48.40 -5.13
N ILE A 27 -2.89 47.96 -6.34
CA ILE A 27 -2.34 46.62 -6.59
C ILE A 27 -0.98 46.68 -7.31
N CYS A 28 -0.71 47.75 -8.05
CA CYS A 28 0.60 47.98 -8.67
C CYS A 28 1.58 48.62 -7.67
N HIS A 29 2.82 48.12 -7.65
CA HIS A 29 3.92 48.81 -7.02
C HIS A 29 4.28 50.09 -7.80
N ALA A 30 4.96 51.04 -7.12
CA ALA A 30 5.35 52.32 -7.71
C ALA A 30 6.28 52.20 -8.94
N ASP A 31 6.92 51.04 -9.14
CA ASP A 31 7.76 50.72 -10.29
C ASP A 31 6.98 50.10 -11.47
N GLY A 32 5.66 49.96 -11.34
CA GLY A 32 4.78 49.37 -12.36
C GLY A 32 4.65 47.86 -12.30
N SER A 33 5.22 47.18 -11.30
CA SER A 33 5.07 45.74 -11.12
C SER A 33 3.76 45.35 -10.41
N ILE A 34 3.26 44.14 -10.68
CA ILE A 34 2.04 43.59 -10.08
C ILE A 34 2.39 42.33 -9.28
N LEU A 35 1.99 42.28 -8.01
CA LEU A 35 2.12 41.07 -7.18
C LEU A 35 0.88 40.19 -7.32
N LEU A 36 1.03 39.03 -7.95
CA LEU A 36 0.00 37.99 -7.97
C LEU A 36 0.24 37.01 -6.83
N TYR A 37 -0.69 36.95 -5.88
CA TYR A 37 -0.72 35.94 -4.83
C TYR A 37 -1.77 34.88 -5.18
N CYS A 38 -1.35 33.62 -5.25
CA CYS A 38 -2.23 32.49 -5.52
C CYS A 38 -1.93 31.39 -4.51
N GLU A 39 -2.96 30.92 -3.82
CA GLU A 39 -2.90 29.75 -2.96
C GLU A 39 -3.62 28.61 -3.69
N VAL A 40 -2.94 27.46 -3.78
CA VAL A 40 -3.46 26.26 -4.46
C VAL A 40 -3.56 25.16 -3.43
N GLU A 41 -4.76 24.69 -3.15
CA GLU A 41 -5.01 23.54 -2.29
C GLU A 41 -5.27 22.31 -3.16
N PHE A 42 -4.48 21.25 -2.97
CA PHE A 42 -4.69 19.97 -3.63
C PHE A 42 -5.48 19.05 -2.70
N VAL A 43 -6.72 18.75 -3.08
CA VAL A 43 -7.56 17.78 -2.37
C VAL A 43 -7.53 16.44 -3.13
N PRO A 44 -6.76 15.44 -2.68
CA PRO A 44 -6.75 14.12 -3.31
C PRO A 44 -8.11 13.45 -3.14
N HIS A 45 -8.60 12.79 -4.20
CA HIS A 45 -9.89 12.07 -4.23
C HIS A 45 -9.93 10.79 -3.37
N ASN A 46 -8.99 10.63 -2.44
CA ASN A 46 -8.85 9.48 -1.56
C ASN A 46 -9.14 9.80 -0.08
N ILE A 47 -9.85 10.90 0.20
CA ILE A 47 -10.53 11.02 1.50
C ILE A 47 -11.60 9.94 1.51
N LYS A 48 -11.29 8.80 2.14
CA LYS A 48 -12.32 7.83 2.51
C LYS A 48 -13.33 8.59 3.36
N CYS A 49 -14.59 8.61 2.95
CA CYS A 49 -15.67 8.94 3.86
C CYS A 49 -15.44 8.09 5.11
N GLU A 50 -15.35 8.72 6.28
CA GLU A 50 -15.52 7.97 7.52
C GLU A 50 -16.85 7.26 7.39
N ASN A 51 -16.81 5.94 7.27
CA ASN A 51 -17.99 5.12 7.36
C ASN A 51 -18.54 5.39 8.75
N ASN A 52 -19.59 6.22 8.84
CA ASN A 52 -20.39 6.34 10.03
C ASN A 52 -20.89 4.94 10.35
N GLN A 53 -20.19 4.27 11.28
CA GLN A 53 -20.58 2.97 11.79
C GLN A 53 -21.93 3.16 12.45
N ILE A 54 -22.98 2.64 11.82
CA ILE A 54 -24.21 2.36 12.54
C ILE A 54 -23.83 1.24 13.51
N SER A 55 -23.77 1.57 14.81
CA SER A 55 -23.49 0.62 15.88
C SER A 55 -24.68 -0.33 16.02
N ILE A 56 -24.67 -1.43 15.28
CA ILE A 56 -25.64 -2.52 15.46
C ILE A 56 -24.88 -3.66 16.16
N TYR A 57 -25.04 -3.69 17.49
CA TYR A 57 -24.55 -4.69 18.46
C TYR A 57 -23.02 -4.88 18.54
N GLN A 58 -22.43 -4.53 19.70
CA GLN A 58 -21.10 -4.97 20.12
C GLN A 58 -21.11 -6.48 20.42
N ILE A 59 -21.33 -7.30 19.41
CA ILE A 59 -20.86 -8.68 19.43
C ILE A 59 -19.35 -8.55 19.33
N GLU A 60 -18.59 -9.15 20.25
CA GLU A 60 -17.14 -9.30 20.10
C GLU A 60 -16.87 -9.76 18.67
N LYS A 61 -16.35 -8.86 17.84
CA LYS A 61 -16.16 -9.12 16.42
C LYS A 61 -14.99 -10.09 16.32
N ARG A 62 -15.28 -11.38 16.42
CA ARG A 62 -14.30 -12.43 16.11
C ARG A 62 -13.84 -12.21 14.69
N ASN A 63 -12.55 -11.96 14.53
CA ASN A 63 -11.93 -11.96 13.23
C ASN A 63 -11.88 -13.42 12.78
N LEU A 64 -12.91 -13.88 12.07
CA LEU A 64 -13.04 -15.28 11.65
C LEU A 64 -11.79 -15.82 10.92
N LEU A 65 -11.08 -14.96 10.18
CA LEU A 65 -9.83 -15.31 9.52
C LEU A 65 -8.64 -15.41 10.49
N GLU A 66 -8.64 -14.65 11.57
CA GLU A 66 -7.62 -14.75 12.62
C GLU A 66 -7.75 -16.08 13.36
N ASP A 67 -8.97 -16.49 13.70
CA ASP A 67 -9.23 -17.80 14.31
C ASP A 67 -8.77 -18.93 13.37
N LEU A 68 -9.08 -18.84 12.06
CA LEU A 68 -8.60 -19.81 11.06
C LEU A 68 -7.07 -19.82 10.92
N PHE A 69 -6.41 -18.67 11.11
CA PHE A 69 -4.96 -18.58 11.11
C PHE A 69 -4.35 -19.16 12.38
N LEU A 70 -4.96 -18.99 13.55
CA LEU A 70 -4.41 -19.52 14.80
C LEU A 70 -4.68 -21.01 14.95
N ASP A 71 -5.93 -21.43 14.74
CA ASP A 71 -6.37 -22.80 15.01
C ASP A 71 -6.06 -23.77 13.88
N ARG A 72 -5.86 -23.26 12.65
CA ARG A 72 -5.60 -24.06 11.43
C ARG A 72 -6.69 -25.11 11.14
N THR A 73 -7.90 -24.90 11.66
CA THR A 73 -9.02 -25.81 11.50
C THR A 73 -9.47 -25.86 10.04
N LEU A 74 -9.74 -27.07 9.53
CA LEU A 74 -10.13 -27.32 8.13
C LEU A 74 -9.05 -26.97 7.08
N SER A 75 -7.79 -26.87 7.49
CA SER A 75 -6.66 -26.75 6.57
C SER A 75 -6.59 -27.96 5.61
N ASP A 76 -6.33 -27.67 4.34
CA ASP A 76 -6.35 -28.62 3.22
C ASP A 76 -5.04 -28.58 2.42
N PHE A 77 -4.02 -27.91 2.96
CA PHE A 77 -2.71 -27.76 2.35
C PHE A 77 -1.61 -27.50 3.39
N VAL A 78 -0.40 -27.96 3.09
CA VAL A 78 0.78 -27.80 3.95
C VAL A 78 1.88 -27.08 3.21
N ILE A 79 2.45 -26.04 3.82
CA ILE A 79 3.67 -25.40 3.32
C ILE A 79 4.84 -25.85 4.18
N LYS A 80 5.87 -26.41 3.56
CA LYS A 80 7.14 -26.76 4.21
C LYS A 80 8.15 -25.67 3.90
N ILE A 81 8.78 -25.10 4.92
CA ILE A 81 9.82 -24.09 4.75
C ILE A 81 10.93 -24.31 5.78
N GLY A 82 12.14 -24.62 5.30
CA GLY A 82 13.19 -25.16 6.16
C GLY A 82 12.70 -26.43 6.89
N ASP A 83 12.90 -26.46 8.21
CA ASP A 83 12.46 -27.56 9.07
C ASP A 83 10.99 -27.42 9.54
N GLU A 84 10.30 -26.38 9.10
CA GLU A 84 8.97 -26.02 9.58
C GLU A 84 7.85 -26.43 8.63
N LYS A 85 6.68 -26.71 9.21
CA LYS A 85 5.46 -27.04 8.46
C LYS A 85 4.31 -26.15 8.92
N ILE A 86 3.61 -25.56 7.97
CA ILE A 86 2.50 -24.66 8.22
C ILE A 86 1.27 -25.20 7.51
N ASN A 87 0.24 -25.54 8.29
CA ASN A 87 -1.07 -25.87 7.76
C ASN A 87 -1.79 -24.59 7.30
N VAL A 88 -2.35 -24.62 6.10
CA VAL A 88 -2.98 -23.45 5.44
C VAL A 88 -4.21 -23.85 4.63
N HIS A 89 -4.99 -22.86 4.21
CA HIS A 89 -6.20 -23.05 3.40
C HIS A 89 -5.94 -22.64 1.95
N ARG A 90 -6.13 -23.57 1.00
CA ARG A 90 -5.93 -23.30 -0.44
C ARG A 90 -6.75 -22.12 -0.91
N CYS A 91 -8.00 -22.01 -0.44
CA CYS A 91 -8.89 -20.92 -0.85
C CYS A 91 -8.35 -19.54 -0.45
N ILE A 92 -7.77 -19.41 0.74
CA ILE A 92 -7.20 -18.15 1.23
C ILE A 92 -5.95 -17.80 0.44
N LEU A 93 -5.07 -18.77 0.19
CA LEU A 93 -3.87 -18.56 -0.64
C LEU A 93 -4.25 -18.15 -2.07
N ALA A 94 -5.18 -18.88 -2.69
CA ALA A 94 -5.63 -18.64 -4.06
C ALA A 94 -6.32 -17.27 -4.23
N GLN A 95 -7.04 -16.81 -3.20
CA GLN A 95 -7.68 -15.50 -3.24
C GLN A 95 -6.66 -14.36 -3.22
N ASN A 96 -5.53 -14.55 -2.53
CA ASN A 96 -4.53 -13.49 -2.32
C ASN A 96 -3.33 -13.56 -3.29
N SER A 97 -3.21 -14.62 -4.09
CA SER A 97 -2.10 -14.83 -5.01
C SER A 97 -2.55 -15.57 -6.26
N ASN A 98 -2.33 -14.94 -7.42
CA ASN A 98 -2.57 -15.57 -8.72
C ASN A 98 -1.69 -16.80 -8.96
N VAL A 99 -0.49 -16.80 -8.39
CA VAL A 99 0.45 -17.93 -8.49
C VAL A 99 -0.15 -19.14 -7.77
N PHE A 100 -0.61 -18.97 -6.53
CA PHE A 100 -1.31 -20.03 -5.81
C PHE A 100 -2.62 -20.44 -6.51
N LEU A 101 -3.40 -19.48 -7.00
CA LEU A 101 -4.63 -19.77 -7.75
C LEU A 101 -4.36 -20.65 -8.97
N THR A 102 -3.32 -20.33 -9.73
CA THR A 102 -2.92 -21.07 -10.93
C THR A 102 -2.44 -22.46 -10.55
N MET A 103 -1.58 -22.56 -9.53
CA MET A 103 -1.06 -23.82 -9.00
C MET A 103 -2.21 -24.77 -8.61
N PHE A 104 -3.22 -24.27 -7.89
CA PHE A 104 -4.34 -25.13 -7.43
C PHE A 104 -5.37 -25.44 -8.52
N LYS A 105 -5.49 -24.61 -9.56
CA LYS A 105 -6.38 -24.89 -10.70
C LYS A 105 -5.80 -25.91 -11.67
N GLN A 106 -4.49 -26.00 -11.77
CA GLN A 106 -3.81 -26.91 -12.68
C GLN A 106 -3.93 -28.36 -12.19
N LYS A 107 -4.59 -29.20 -12.98
CA LYS A 107 -4.81 -30.62 -12.66
C LYS A 107 -3.55 -31.47 -12.66
N ASP A 108 -2.44 -30.98 -13.21
CA ASP A 108 -1.21 -31.75 -13.39
C ASP A 108 -0.10 -31.39 -12.42
N MET A 109 -0.27 -30.35 -11.60
CA MET A 109 0.72 -29.97 -10.59
C MET A 109 0.73 -30.96 -9.43
N ILE A 110 1.92 -31.47 -9.12
CA ILE A 110 2.13 -32.53 -8.11
C ILE A 110 1.89 -31.95 -6.72
N GLU A 111 2.27 -30.70 -6.49
CA GLU A 111 2.09 -29.97 -5.24
C GLU A 111 0.60 -29.88 -4.90
N ALA A 112 -0.23 -29.51 -5.89
CA ALA A 112 -1.68 -29.46 -5.74
C ALA A 112 -2.29 -30.85 -5.44
N LYS A 113 -1.72 -31.93 -5.98
CA LYS A 113 -2.19 -33.31 -5.73
C LYS A 113 -1.74 -33.84 -4.37
N ASN A 114 -0.49 -33.61 -4.00
CA ASN A 114 0.10 -34.09 -2.75
C ASN A 114 -0.41 -33.31 -1.54
N GLY A 115 -0.97 -32.13 -1.75
CA GLY A 115 -1.45 -31.28 -0.67
C GLY A 115 -0.34 -30.62 0.12
N GLU A 116 0.85 -30.56 -0.45
CA GLU A 116 2.00 -29.90 0.15
C GLU A 116 2.86 -29.16 -0.88
N LEU A 117 3.47 -28.06 -0.45
CA LEU A 117 4.44 -27.29 -1.22
C LEU A 117 5.69 -27.07 -0.36
N GLU A 118 6.85 -27.35 -0.94
CA GLU A 118 8.14 -27.08 -0.30
C GLU A 118 8.73 -25.76 -0.82
N ILE A 119 9.14 -24.90 0.11
CA ILE A 119 9.76 -23.60 -0.16
C ILE A 119 11.23 -23.68 0.24
N LEU A 120 12.10 -23.50 -0.74
CA LEU A 120 13.56 -23.63 -0.58
C LEU A 120 14.29 -22.29 -0.68
N ASP A 121 13.65 -21.27 -1.25
CA ASP A 121 14.29 -20.03 -1.68
C ASP A 121 13.79 -18.79 -0.93
N SER A 122 13.41 -18.95 0.34
CA SER A 122 13.07 -17.84 1.23
C SER A 122 13.26 -18.19 2.70
N SER A 123 13.43 -17.17 3.54
CA SER A 123 13.45 -17.32 4.98
C SER A 123 12.09 -17.78 5.53
N PRO A 124 12.07 -18.70 6.51
CA PRO A 124 10.85 -19.10 7.20
C PRO A 124 10.06 -17.91 7.74
N GLU A 125 10.74 -16.91 8.28
CA GLU A 125 10.16 -15.73 8.90
C GLU A 125 9.40 -14.86 7.88
N CYS A 126 10.02 -14.52 6.75
CA CYS A 126 9.39 -13.68 5.73
C CYS A 126 8.23 -14.37 5.04
N PHE A 127 8.36 -15.67 4.77
CA PHE A 127 7.28 -16.42 4.15
C PHE A 127 6.08 -16.54 5.10
N LYS A 128 6.30 -16.84 6.38
CA LYS A 128 5.24 -16.85 7.40
C LYS A 128 4.54 -15.51 7.50
N ALA A 129 5.28 -14.41 7.46
CA ALA A 129 4.70 -13.08 7.48
C ALA A 129 3.82 -12.81 6.23
N MET A 130 4.21 -13.30 5.05
CA MET A 130 3.35 -13.25 3.87
C MET A 130 2.08 -14.09 4.05
N ILE A 131 2.17 -15.28 4.66
CA ILE A 131 0.99 -16.09 4.97
C ILE A 131 0.10 -15.42 6.02
N GLU A 132 0.66 -14.83 7.09
CA GLU A 132 -0.08 -14.02 8.07
C GLU A 132 -0.84 -12.89 7.36
N TYR A 133 -0.17 -12.20 6.43
CA TYR A 133 -0.78 -11.13 5.65
C TYR A 133 -1.99 -11.60 4.83
N PHE A 134 -1.99 -12.82 4.28
CA PHE A 134 -3.15 -13.36 3.56
C PHE A 134 -4.39 -13.56 4.43
N TYR A 135 -4.20 -13.84 5.73
CA TYR A 135 -5.31 -14.05 6.66
C TYR A 135 -5.75 -12.74 7.32
N LEU A 136 -4.80 -11.90 7.71
CA LEU A 136 -5.08 -10.73 8.56
C LEU A 136 -5.09 -9.41 7.78
N GLY A 137 -4.57 -9.37 6.56
CA GLY A 137 -4.34 -8.14 5.79
C GLY A 137 -3.23 -7.24 6.37
N GLN A 138 -2.54 -7.71 7.41
CA GLN A 138 -1.44 -7.02 8.06
C GLN A 138 -0.40 -8.03 8.59
N ILE A 139 0.81 -7.53 8.85
CA ILE A 139 1.88 -8.27 9.50
C ILE A 139 2.01 -7.63 10.89
N ASN A 140 1.79 -8.41 11.94
CA ASN A 140 1.74 -7.86 13.30
C ASN A 140 3.13 -7.53 13.84
N SER A 141 4.17 -8.22 13.36
CA SER A 141 5.56 -7.92 13.72
C SER A 141 6.11 -6.77 12.87
N SER A 142 5.93 -5.53 13.35
CA SER A 142 6.46 -4.33 12.69
C SER A 142 7.97 -4.38 12.48
N ASN A 143 8.71 -4.91 13.44
CA ASN A 143 10.17 -5.08 13.34
C ASN A 143 10.57 -6.06 12.23
N LEU A 144 9.81 -7.13 12.01
CA LEU A 144 10.07 -8.08 10.93
C LEU A 144 9.88 -7.41 9.57
N LEU A 145 8.79 -6.64 9.42
CA LEU A 145 8.47 -5.93 8.20
C LEU A 145 9.53 -4.87 7.86
N GLU A 146 10.03 -4.11 8.84
CA GLU A 146 11.06 -3.09 8.59
C GLU A 146 12.44 -3.70 8.31
N ASN A 147 12.84 -4.75 9.03
CA ASN A 147 14.17 -5.33 8.91
C ASN A 147 14.34 -6.23 7.67
N ASN A 148 13.25 -6.82 7.17
CA ASN A 148 13.29 -7.78 6.06
C ASN A 148 12.45 -7.31 4.87
N ILE A 149 12.33 -5.99 4.71
CA ILE A 149 11.44 -5.39 3.72
C ILE A 149 11.78 -5.77 2.28
N ASP A 150 13.07 -5.92 1.96
CA ASP A 150 13.55 -6.29 0.63
C ASP A 150 13.13 -7.71 0.26
N GLU A 151 13.27 -8.65 1.20
CA GLU A 151 12.86 -10.04 1.01
C GLU A 151 11.33 -10.18 0.93
N LEU A 152 10.60 -9.47 1.80
CA LEU A 152 9.14 -9.44 1.75
C LEU A 152 8.61 -8.86 0.43
N TYR A 153 9.26 -7.83 -0.10
CA TYR A 153 8.93 -7.29 -1.42
C TYR A 153 9.19 -8.31 -2.53
N ALA A 154 10.36 -8.98 -2.49
CA ALA A 154 10.70 -10.01 -3.46
C ALA A 154 9.70 -11.19 -3.44
N LEU A 155 9.30 -11.64 -2.24
CA LEU A 155 8.26 -12.66 -2.07
C LEU A 155 6.90 -12.18 -2.60
N ALA A 156 6.48 -10.98 -2.23
CA ALA A 156 5.22 -10.41 -2.69
C ALA A 156 5.19 -10.32 -4.22
N ASN A 157 6.29 -9.91 -4.86
CA ASN A 157 6.41 -9.91 -6.31
C ASN A 157 6.36 -11.33 -6.91
N LYS A 158 7.12 -12.28 -6.33
CA LYS A 158 7.16 -13.68 -6.78
C LYS A 158 5.79 -14.34 -6.75
N TYR A 159 4.97 -14.06 -5.73
CA TYR A 159 3.63 -14.62 -5.57
C TYR A 159 2.51 -13.71 -6.07
N GLU A 160 2.84 -12.60 -6.77
CA GLU A 160 1.88 -11.64 -7.32
C GLU A 160 0.90 -11.05 -6.28
N VAL A 161 1.42 -10.69 -5.10
CA VAL A 161 0.68 -10.10 -3.98
C VAL A 161 0.83 -8.56 -4.02
N TYR A 162 0.16 -7.91 -4.96
CA TYR A 162 0.32 -6.48 -5.23
C TYR A 162 0.07 -5.57 -4.02
N SER A 163 -0.89 -5.93 -3.14
CA SER A 163 -1.18 -5.15 -1.94
C SER A 163 -0.03 -5.15 -0.93
N LEU A 164 0.69 -6.27 -0.82
CA LEU A 164 1.88 -6.38 0.03
C LEU A 164 3.08 -5.66 -0.61
N MET A 165 3.25 -5.77 -1.95
CA MET A 165 4.27 -5.00 -2.68
C MET A 165 4.12 -3.50 -2.42
N TYR A 166 2.91 -2.97 -2.60
CA TYR A 166 2.61 -1.55 -2.35
C TYR A 166 2.89 -1.15 -0.89
N LYS A 167 2.60 -2.04 0.07
CA LYS A 167 2.89 -1.79 1.48
C LYS A 167 4.40 -1.68 1.73
N CYS A 168 5.20 -2.59 1.16
CA CYS A 168 6.66 -2.53 1.23
C CYS A 168 7.19 -1.26 0.56
N GLU A 169 6.71 -0.90 -0.64
CA GLU A 169 7.13 0.32 -1.35
C GLU A 169 6.91 1.59 -0.53
N ASN A 170 5.76 1.71 0.15
CA ASN A 170 5.47 2.86 1.01
C ASN A 170 6.43 2.98 2.19
N ILE A 171 6.81 1.85 2.80
CA ILE A 171 7.75 1.84 3.92
C ILE A 171 9.17 2.17 3.41
N MET A 172 9.60 1.59 2.29
CA MET A 172 10.87 1.90 1.64
C MET A 172 10.97 3.41 1.29
N ALA A 173 9.92 3.98 0.69
CA ALA A 173 9.86 5.41 0.36
C ALA A 173 9.93 6.29 1.61
N SER A 174 9.24 5.89 2.69
CA SER A 174 9.29 6.58 3.98
C SER A 174 10.69 6.57 4.59
N ASN A 175 11.43 5.47 4.44
CA ASN A 175 12.81 5.35 4.92
C ASN A 175 13.76 6.29 4.18
N ILE A 176 13.60 6.46 2.87
CA ILE A 176 14.36 7.46 2.09
C ILE A 176 14.05 8.87 2.59
N GLY A 177 12.76 9.19 2.83
CA GLY A 177 12.36 10.48 3.40
C GLY A 177 12.99 10.78 4.76
N ARG A 178 13.15 9.76 5.62
CA ARG A 178 13.82 9.88 6.93
C ARG A 178 15.33 10.11 6.79
N ILE A 179 16.00 9.42 5.86
CA ILE A 179 17.42 9.61 5.59
C ILE A 179 17.70 11.03 5.08
N ASN A 180 16.83 11.57 4.21
CA ASN A 180 16.97 12.93 3.70
C ASN A 180 16.77 13.99 4.80
N LYS A 181 15.83 13.78 5.74
CA LYS A 181 15.68 14.67 6.91
C LYS A 181 16.91 14.66 7.83
N ASN A 182 17.55 13.52 8.01
CA ASN A 182 18.75 13.38 8.85
C ASN A 182 20.04 13.88 8.18
N LYS A 183 20.01 14.25 6.89
CA LYS A 183 21.15 14.85 6.15
C LYS A 183 21.13 16.38 6.09
N ILE A 184 20.07 17.04 6.59
CA ILE A 184 20.02 18.50 6.77
C ILE A 184 20.24 18.94 8.24
N PRO A 185 21.31 18.53 8.99
CA PRO A 185 21.64 19.22 10.24
C PRO A 185 22.81 20.20 10.20
N TYR A 186 23.53 20.43 9.09
CA TYR A 186 24.81 21.18 9.15
C TYR A 186 25.14 22.16 8.01
N MET A 187 24.18 22.89 7.44
CA MET A 187 24.51 23.97 6.47
C MET A 187 23.65 25.22 6.62
N LEU A 188 23.41 25.67 7.86
CA LEU A 188 23.02 27.07 8.11
C LEU A 188 23.70 27.54 9.42
N LYS A 189 24.87 28.13 9.28
CA LYS A 189 25.43 29.12 10.21
C LYS A 189 25.84 30.33 9.39
#